data_AF-A0A3D2H676-F1
#
_entry.id   AF-A0A3D2H676-F1
#
_cell.length_a   1.000
_cell.length_b   1.000
_cell.length_c   1.000
_cell.angle_alpha   90.00
_cell.angle_beta   90.00
_cell.angle_gamma   90.00
#
_symmetry.space_group_name_H-M   'P 1'
#
loop_
_entity.id
_entity.type
_entity.pdbx_description
1 polymer ?
#
loop_
_entity_poly.entity_id
_entity_poly.type
_entity_poly.pdbx_seq_one_letter_code
_entity_poly.pdbx_strand_id
1 'polypeptide(L)'
;MPKFDQVGISQRAQLDTPQRSVQTEVVASPVNIAVTPAENNMMRLAGALKLATPVVEQYAQDQAQEGRVARANGQENPNDLFGLQAKGWMEMDSTVHADQDWLQLKADYMTKFDKENSTPADLDKFISDRVNGHLQGMPSQHYRDNYSELLAKNAVQLRQDFTAYTIGRMVEKTEANVVQLNYNMVKDSLANGKLPSVEDFKGVTQFAKEHGINISESRSDQLMFEAVKRFAEEGHPDILSVFKADTKDPTDPTKTQPGMYFKPGWKDKIDQLEITASHNFVTRKNAEYAYAENLRKHEIDASMGDVMEKMALGDVGGAQALYEEKVRSGLFHGQGGQLVTWMGNMAKTAKETETPAQQLRMTDTLIKVYEGKASYEDILKSGCTPTQITSMAKELRAVRHENRSAAAAERANAIADFTPAITKSIEYTSGKDFITDFLKTKGVGAFDPFGAVRNWTDQQRAVAQLEFTRRALNEKDPMKLRGIVHDVATKYRQAIAEREATMIGTAPGWLQYSNEEELRAASSRGEVDLETVNHHLAYFDEMNKPKPK
;
A
#
# COMPACT_ATOMS: atom_id res chain seq x y z
N MET A 1 79.00 26.48 -18.39
CA MET A 1 77.76 26.95 -19.06
C MET A 1 78.07 27.13 -20.54
N PRO A 2 77.18 26.88 -21.53
CA PRO A 2 75.81 26.33 -21.49
C PRO A 2 75.52 25.17 -22.50
N LYS A 3 74.25 24.75 -22.47
CA LYS A 3 73.45 23.59 -22.98
C LYS A 3 73.32 23.28 -24.50
N PHE A 4 72.96 22.01 -24.77
CA PHE A 4 71.80 21.44 -25.53
C PHE A 4 72.08 20.33 -26.59
N ASP A 5 71.08 19.45 -26.72
CA ASP A 5 71.00 18.04 -27.18
C ASP A 5 71.00 17.74 -28.70
N GLN A 6 71.31 16.49 -29.07
CA GLN A 6 70.43 15.46 -29.70
C GLN A 6 71.18 14.43 -30.62
N VAL A 7 70.96 13.12 -30.33
CA VAL A 7 70.74 11.94 -31.23
C VAL A 7 71.77 11.67 -32.36
N GLY A 8 72.30 10.48 -32.66
CA GLY A 8 72.08 9.10 -32.25
C GLY A 8 72.54 8.14 -33.39
N ILE A 9 73.25 7.07 -33.01
CA ILE A 9 73.23 5.70 -33.56
C ILE A 9 73.91 5.39 -34.93
N SER A 10 75.11 4.80 -34.79
CA SER A 10 75.64 3.53 -35.37
C SER A 10 75.95 3.34 -36.88
N GLN A 11 77.21 2.95 -37.15
CA GLN A 11 77.65 2.23 -38.35
C GLN A 11 78.16 0.82 -38.01
N ARG A 12 77.48 -0.17 -38.63
CA ARG A 12 77.91 -1.43 -39.30
C ARG A 12 79.20 -2.17 -38.91
N ALA A 13 79.10 -3.49 -39.04
CA ALA A 13 80.09 -4.28 -39.78
C ALA A 13 79.39 -5.16 -40.84
N GLN A 14 79.91 -5.08 -42.07
CA GLN A 14 79.50 -5.82 -43.27
C GLN A 14 80.08 -7.24 -43.28
N LEU A 15 79.41 -8.15 -43.99
CA LEU A 15 80.00 -9.37 -44.55
C LEU A 15 79.65 -9.44 -46.04
N ASP A 16 80.64 -9.84 -46.83
CA ASP A 16 80.80 -9.55 -48.26
C ASP A 16 80.74 -10.86 -49.07
N THR A 17 79.95 -10.90 -50.15
CA THR A 17 80.08 -11.71 -51.40
C THR A 17 78.76 -11.76 -52.18
N PRO A 18 78.74 -12.05 -53.50
CA PRO A 18 79.61 -11.60 -54.58
C PRO A 18 78.82 -10.82 -55.67
N GLN A 19 79.50 -9.91 -56.36
CA GLN A 19 78.95 -8.99 -57.36
C GLN A 19 78.30 -9.66 -58.59
N ARG A 20 76.99 -9.43 -58.75
CA ARG A 20 76.40 -9.01 -60.04
C ARG A 20 75.17 -8.14 -59.80
N SER A 21 75.36 -7.06 -59.04
CA SER A 21 74.39 -5.97 -59.00
C SER A 21 74.45 -5.24 -60.35
N VAL A 22 73.41 -5.35 -61.17
CA VAL A 22 73.09 -4.25 -62.08
C VAL A 22 72.63 -3.11 -61.17
N GLN A 23 73.57 -2.28 -60.72
CA GLN A 23 73.24 -1.02 -60.06
C GLN A 23 72.68 -0.08 -61.12
N THR A 24 71.36 -0.10 -61.30
CA THR A 24 70.67 1.07 -61.86
C THR A 24 70.53 2.10 -60.73
N GLU A 25 71.53 2.95 -60.62
CA GLU A 25 71.48 4.14 -59.77
C GLU A 25 70.56 5.16 -60.46
N VAL A 26 69.32 5.28 -59.98
CA VAL A 26 68.44 6.39 -60.36
C VAL A 26 68.75 7.53 -59.40
N VAL A 27 69.67 8.40 -59.80
CA VAL A 27 69.99 9.63 -59.05
C VAL A 27 68.76 10.55 -59.11
N ALA A 28 68.03 10.65 -58.01
CA ALA A 28 67.00 11.66 -57.85
C ALA A 28 67.66 13.00 -57.48
N SER A 29 67.87 13.88 -58.45
CA SER A 29 68.16 15.29 -58.17
C SER A 29 66.88 15.99 -57.71
N PRO A 30 66.88 16.73 -56.59
CA PRO A 30 65.70 17.43 -56.11
C PRO A 30 65.51 18.71 -56.92
N VAL A 31 64.51 18.76 -57.80
CA VAL A 31 64.00 20.01 -58.35
C VAL A 31 62.47 20.02 -58.35
N ASN A 32 61.94 21.15 -57.90
CA ASN A 32 60.56 21.54 -57.76
C ASN A 32 59.67 21.29 -59.00
N ILE A 33 58.44 20.82 -58.74
CA ILE A 33 57.21 20.90 -59.55
C ILE A 33 57.16 20.08 -60.87
N ALA A 34 56.28 19.07 -60.87
CA ALA A 34 55.61 18.45 -62.03
C ALA A 34 56.45 18.18 -63.30
N VAL A 35 57.22 17.09 -63.30
CA VAL A 35 57.68 16.44 -64.55
C VAL A 35 57.42 14.94 -64.43
N THR A 36 56.57 14.41 -65.31
CA THR A 36 56.34 12.98 -65.48
C THR A 36 57.67 12.29 -65.80
N PRO A 37 58.05 11.19 -65.13
CA PRO A 37 59.28 10.48 -65.47
C PRO A 37 59.23 10.07 -66.95
N ALA A 38 60.30 10.37 -67.71
CA ALA A 38 60.38 10.03 -69.13
C ALA A 38 60.07 8.54 -69.32
N GLU A 39 59.26 8.21 -70.33
CA GLU A 39 58.70 6.87 -70.58
C GLU A 39 59.78 5.77 -70.60
N ASN A 40 60.99 6.10 -71.04
CA ASN A 40 62.17 5.23 -71.01
C ASN A 40 62.64 4.82 -69.60
N ASN A 41 62.52 5.70 -68.59
CA ASN A 41 62.90 5.37 -67.21
C ASN A 41 61.84 4.48 -66.53
N MET A 42 60.56 4.70 -66.84
CA MET A 42 59.49 3.81 -66.38
C MET A 42 59.54 2.45 -67.09
N MET A 43 59.88 2.40 -68.37
CA MET A 43 60.10 1.16 -69.12
C MET A 43 61.32 0.37 -68.62
N ARG A 44 62.39 1.05 -68.21
CA ARG A 44 63.55 0.39 -67.58
C ARG A 44 63.22 -0.12 -66.19
N LEU A 45 62.46 0.63 -65.39
CA LEU A 45 61.97 0.17 -64.09
C LEU A 45 61.01 -1.03 -64.25
N ALA A 46 60.09 -0.97 -65.21
CA ALA A 46 59.17 -2.05 -65.52
C ALA A 46 59.91 -3.29 -66.05
N GLY A 47 60.92 -3.12 -66.91
CA GLY A 47 61.77 -4.21 -67.39
C GLY A 47 62.60 -4.84 -66.27
N ALA A 48 63.15 -4.04 -65.36
CA ALA A 48 63.88 -4.52 -64.18
C ALA A 48 62.95 -5.25 -63.20
N LEU A 49 61.75 -4.72 -62.94
CA LEU A 49 60.73 -5.37 -62.12
C LEU A 49 60.30 -6.70 -62.73
N LYS A 50 60.11 -6.75 -64.05
CA LYS A 50 59.71 -7.95 -64.80
C LYS A 50 60.80 -9.03 -64.85
N LEU A 51 62.08 -8.65 -64.68
CA LEU A 51 63.21 -9.57 -64.51
C LEU A 51 63.38 -10.02 -63.05
N ALA A 52 62.96 -9.20 -62.09
CA ALA A 52 62.97 -9.58 -60.67
C ALA A 52 61.82 -10.53 -60.32
N THR A 53 60.67 -10.44 -61.00
CA THR A 53 59.48 -11.26 -60.68
C THR A 53 59.75 -12.77 -60.72
N PRO A 54 60.38 -13.34 -61.78
CA PRO A 54 60.64 -14.77 -61.83
C PRO A 54 61.66 -15.22 -60.78
N VAL A 55 62.65 -14.37 -60.46
CA VAL A 55 63.68 -14.68 -59.46
C VAL A 55 63.10 -14.66 -58.05
N VAL A 56 62.20 -13.70 -57.76
CA VAL A 56 61.48 -13.62 -56.49
C VAL A 56 60.47 -14.76 -56.36
N GLU A 57 59.77 -15.12 -57.43
CA GLU A 57 58.86 -16.28 -57.45
C GLU A 57 59.60 -17.59 -57.27
N GLN A 58 60.77 -17.76 -57.90
CA GLN A 58 61.58 -18.97 -57.78
C GLN A 58 62.23 -19.06 -56.39
N TYR A 59 62.71 -17.94 -55.83
CA TYR A 59 63.20 -17.89 -54.46
C TYR A 59 62.08 -18.14 -53.43
N ALA A 60 60.89 -17.60 -53.65
CA ALA A 60 59.72 -17.85 -52.80
C ALA A 60 59.25 -19.31 -52.89
N GLN A 61 59.35 -19.96 -54.04
CA GLN A 61 59.02 -21.38 -54.22
C GLN A 61 60.04 -22.31 -53.57
N ASP A 62 61.34 -22.03 -53.73
CA ASP A 62 62.41 -22.79 -53.10
C ASP A 62 62.34 -22.69 -51.57
N GLN A 63 62.09 -21.48 -51.02
CA GLN A 63 61.91 -21.28 -49.58
C GLN A 63 60.58 -21.83 -49.05
N ALA A 64 59.51 -21.85 -49.85
CA ALA A 64 58.25 -22.50 -49.47
C ALA A 64 58.39 -24.04 -49.42
N GLN A 65 59.31 -24.62 -50.19
CA GLN A 65 59.64 -26.04 -50.13
C GLN A 65 60.42 -26.37 -48.84
N GLU A 66 61.44 -25.58 -48.50
CA GLU A 66 62.21 -25.72 -47.26
C GLU A 66 61.34 -25.49 -46.01
N GLY A 67 60.46 -24.49 -46.02
CA GLY A 67 59.51 -24.21 -44.94
C GLY A 67 58.39 -25.23 -44.78
N ARG A 68 58.11 -26.06 -45.80
CA ARG A 68 57.20 -27.22 -45.68
C ARG A 68 57.90 -28.40 -45.01
N VAL A 69 59.18 -28.64 -45.30
CA VAL A 69 59.99 -29.69 -44.67
C VAL A 69 60.28 -29.38 -43.20
N ALA A 70 60.51 -28.11 -42.84
CA ALA A 70 60.68 -27.68 -41.45
C ALA A 70 59.36 -27.79 -40.63
N ARG A 71 58.21 -27.43 -41.22
CA ARG A 71 56.88 -27.60 -40.61
C ARG A 71 56.49 -29.06 -40.40
N ALA A 72 56.92 -29.97 -41.27
CA ALA A 72 56.72 -31.41 -41.11
C ALA A 72 57.51 -32.00 -39.92
N ASN A 73 58.59 -31.33 -39.49
CA ASN A 73 59.49 -31.80 -38.44
C ASN A 73 59.41 -31.01 -37.12
N GLY A 74 58.49 -30.04 -37.01
CA GLY A 74 58.20 -29.33 -35.76
C GLY A 74 59.32 -28.43 -35.20
N GLN A 75 60.22 -27.92 -36.05
CA GLN A 75 61.28 -26.98 -35.65
C GLN A 75 61.08 -25.60 -36.28
N GLU A 76 61.20 -24.53 -35.48
CA GLU A 76 61.20 -23.14 -35.95
C GLU A 76 62.49 -22.84 -36.75
N ASN A 77 62.34 -22.20 -37.91
CA ASN A 77 63.47 -21.80 -38.75
C ASN A 77 64.02 -20.43 -38.29
N PRO A 78 65.28 -20.31 -37.82
CA PRO A 78 65.82 -19.07 -37.26
C PRO A 78 66.04 -17.94 -38.27
N ASN A 79 66.02 -18.23 -39.58
CA ASN A 79 66.32 -17.25 -40.64
C ASN A 79 65.07 -16.77 -41.39
N ASP A 80 63.88 -16.96 -40.82
CA ASP A 80 62.62 -16.67 -41.50
C ASP A 80 62.25 -15.17 -41.38
N LEU A 81 62.43 -14.40 -42.47
CA LEU A 81 61.89 -13.03 -42.59
C LEU A 81 60.35 -13.03 -42.53
N PHE A 82 59.69 -14.13 -42.92
CA PHE A 82 58.25 -14.32 -42.70
C PHE A 82 57.94 -14.71 -41.24
N GLY A 83 58.91 -15.21 -40.47
CA GLY A 83 58.76 -15.52 -39.05
C GLY A 83 58.54 -14.27 -38.20
N LEU A 84 59.16 -13.14 -38.56
CA LEU A 84 58.90 -11.83 -37.93
C LEU A 84 57.51 -11.28 -38.28
N GLN A 85 57.08 -11.41 -39.55
CA GLN A 85 55.72 -11.03 -39.95
C GLN A 85 54.66 -11.94 -39.34
N ALA A 86 54.91 -13.26 -39.25
CA ALA A 86 54.02 -14.23 -38.62
C ALA A 86 53.94 -14.01 -37.10
N LYS A 87 55.05 -13.70 -36.41
CA LYS A 87 55.04 -13.32 -34.99
C LYS A 87 54.27 -12.03 -34.76
N GLY A 88 54.47 -10.99 -35.58
CA GLY A 88 53.70 -9.75 -35.49
C GLY A 88 52.20 -9.93 -35.77
N TRP A 89 51.84 -10.77 -36.75
CA TRP A 89 50.44 -11.12 -37.01
C TRP A 89 49.82 -11.93 -35.86
N MET A 90 50.55 -12.89 -35.29
CA MET A 90 50.10 -13.67 -34.14
C MET A 90 49.96 -12.82 -32.87
N GLU A 91 50.83 -11.83 -32.66
CA GLU A 91 50.70 -10.86 -31.57
C GLU A 91 49.48 -9.95 -31.74
N MET A 92 49.25 -9.44 -32.96
CA MET A 92 48.05 -8.64 -33.25
C MET A 92 46.77 -9.47 -33.09
N ASP A 93 46.76 -10.68 -33.64
CA ASP A 93 45.60 -11.56 -33.58
C ASP A 93 45.30 -12.04 -32.14
N SER A 94 46.33 -12.42 -31.36
CA SER A 94 46.16 -12.75 -29.94
C SER A 94 45.68 -11.57 -29.12
N THR A 95 46.08 -10.35 -29.47
CA THR A 95 45.58 -9.13 -28.83
C THR A 95 44.10 -8.91 -29.12
N VAL A 96 43.67 -9.01 -30.39
CA VAL A 96 42.26 -8.84 -30.78
C VAL A 96 41.37 -9.88 -30.10
N HIS A 97 41.81 -11.15 -30.05
CA HIS A 97 41.06 -12.21 -29.38
C HIS A 97 41.03 -12.02 -27.85
N ALA A 98 42.15 -11.62 -27.23
CA ALA A 98 42.18 -11.32 -25.80
C ALA A 98 41.22 -10.18 -25.43
N ASP A 99 41.10 -9.14 -26.26
CA ASP A 99 40.17 -8.04 -26.05
C ASP A 99 38.71 -8.47 -26.23
N GLN A 100 38.40 -9.29 -27.23
CA GLN A 100 37.05 -9.83 -27.43
C GLN A 100 36.62 -10.75 -26.28
N ASP A 101 37.49 -11.68 -25.89
CA ASP A 101 37.23 -12.61 -24.79
C ASP A 101 37.16 -11.88 -23.45
N TRP A 102 37.94 -10.82 -23.26
CA TRP A 102 37.80 -9.94 -22.09
C TRP A 102 36.43 -9.27 -22.03
N LEU A 103 35.94 -8.71 -23.14
CA LEU A 103 34.60 -8.12 -23.19
C LEU A 103 33.53 -9.14 -22.85
N GLN A 104 33.66 -10.37 -23.37
CA GLN A 104 32.75 -11.46 -23.05
C GLN A 104 32.84 -11.90 -21.59
N LEU A 105 34.05 -12.00 -21.03
CA LEU A 105 34.28 -12.33 -19.62
C LEU A 105 33.65 -11.28 -18.70
N LYS A 106 33.78 -9.99 -19.05
CA LYS A 106 33.15 -8.90 -18.30
C LYS A 106 31.62 -8.97 -18.38
N ALA A 107 31.06 -9.28 -19.54
CA ALA A 107 29.62 -9.48 -19.70
C ALA A 107 29.12 -10.67 -18.86
N ASP A 108 29.87 -11.77 -18.87
CA ASP A 108 29.57 -12.97 -18.09
C ASP A 108 29.72 -12.71 -16.58
N TYR A 109 30.71 -11.93 -16.13
CA TYR A 109 30.83 -11.51 -14.74
C TYR A 109 29.61 -10.71 -14.26
N MET A 110 29.01 -9.90 -15.13
CA MET A 110 27.83 -9.11 -14.78
C MET A 110 26.54 -9.91 -14.76
N THR A 111 26.46 -11.03 -15.49
CA THR A 111 25.20 -11.75 -15.75
C THR A 111 25.16 -13.18 -15.21
N LYS A 112 26.32 -13.84 -15.07
CA LYS A 112 26.42 -15.28 -14.75
C LYS A 112 27.20 -15.55 -13.46
N PHE A 113 28.02 -14.61 -12.99
CA PHE A 113 28.76 -14.77 -11.74
C PHE A 113 27.90 -14.33 -10.54
N ASP A 114 27.67 -15.23 -9.59
CA ASP A 114 26.91 -14.95 -8.38
C ASP A 114 27.78 -14.15 -7.40
N LYS A 115 27.71 -12.82 -7.49
CA LYS A 115 28.48 -11.93 -6.62
C LYS A 115 28.07 -12.04 -5.15
N GLU A 116 26.85 -12.50 -4.84
CA GLU A 116 26.32 -12.48 -3.49
C GLU A 116 26.87 -13.60 -2.62
N ASN A 117 27.12 -14.77 -3.21
CA ASN A 117 27.50 -15.99 -2.50
C ASN A 117 28.91 -16.50 -2.84
N SER A 118 29.66 -15.78 -3.67
CA SER A 118 30.99 -16.17 -4.10
C SER A 118 32.11 -15.59 -3.22
N THR A 119 33.26 -16.26 -3.20
CA THR A 119 34.49 -15.80 -2.58
C THR A 119 35.48 -15.29 -3.64
N PRO A 120 36.58 -14.60 -3.24
CA PRO A 120 37.65 -14.26 -4.18
C PRO A 120 38.22 -15.47 -4.93
N ALA A 121 38.26 -16.64 -4.30
CA ALA A 121 38.71 -17.89 -4.93
C ALA A 121 37.72 -18.37 -6.01
N ASP A 122 36.42 -18.17 -5.81
CA ASP A 122 35.41 -18.52 -6.81
C ASP A 122 35.47 -17.59 -8.02
N LEU A 123 35.80 -16.30 -7.82
CA LEU A 123 36.07 -15.37 -8.91
C LEU A 123 37.30 -15.80 -9.71
N ASP A 124 38.38 -16.17 -9.04
CA ASP A 124 39.60 -16.64 -9.69
C ASP A 124 39.35 -17.92 -10.49
N LYS A 125 38.56 -18.85 -9.95
CA LYS A 125 38.13 -20.05 -10.66
C LYS A 125 37.25 -19.71 -11.86
N PHE A 126 36.28 -18.80 -11.70
CA PHE A 126 35.41 -18.35 -12.79
C PHE A 126 36.21 -17.75 -13.96
N ILE A 127 37.19 -16.90 -13.66
CA ILE A 127 38.10 -16.33 -14.65
C ILE A 127 38.93 -17.45 -15.31
N SER A 128 39.54 -18.32 -14.50
CA SER A 128 40.38 -19.41 -15.00
C SER A 128 39.63 -20.39 -15.90
N ASP A 129 38.40 -20.80 -15.54
CA ASP A 129 37.60 -21.76 -16.31
C ASP A 129 37.24 -21.18 -17.69
N ARG A 130 36.96 -19.88 -17.76
CA ARG A 130 36.68 -19.18 -19.02
C ARG A 130 37.94 -19.03 -19.88
N VAL A 131 39.06 -18.61 -19.29
CA VAL A 131 40.33 -18.44 -20.02
C VAL A 131 40.86 -19.79 -20.53
N ASN A 132 40.85 -20.84 -19.70
CA ASN A 132 41.34 -22.17 -20.08
C ASN A 132 40.46 -22.84 -21.15
N GLY A 133 39.15 -22.59 -21.15
CA GLY A 133 38.25 -23.08 -22.19
C GLY A 133 38.59 -22.54 -23.58
N HIS A 134 39.05 -21.29 -23.66
CA HIS A 134 39.43 -20.64 -24.92
C HIS A 134 40.87 -20.96 -25.38
N LEU A 135 41.79 -21.20 -24.44
CA LEU A 135 43.18 -21.59 -24.75
C LEU A 135 43.29 -22.97 -25.44
N GLN A 136 42.29 -23.84 -25.27
CA GLN A 136 42.26 -25.16 -25.92
C GLN A 136 42.04 -25.03 -27.43
N GLY A 137 43.10 -25.18 -28.21
CA GLY A 137 43.06 -25.18 -29.69
C GLY A 137 43.87 -24.08 -30.36
N MET A 138 44.51 -23.19 -29.58
CA MET A 138 45.29 -22.08 -30.14
C MET A 138 46.69 -22.51 -30.65
N PRO A 139 47.23 -21.90 -31.73
CA PRO A 139 48.20 -22.56 -32.63
C PRO A 139 49.69 -22.48 -32.25
N SER A 140 50.09 -21.72 -31.22
CA SER A 140 51.50 -21.62 -30.80
C SER A 140 51.67 -21.16 -29.33
N GLN A 141 52.83 -21.44 -28.72
CA GLN A 141 53.12 -21.03 -27.34
C GLN A 141 53.18 -19.50 -27.20
N HIS A 142 53.83 -18.82 -28.15
CA HIS A 142 53.95 -17.35 -28.17
C HIS A 142 52.57 -16.65 -28.19
N TYR A 143 51.62 -17.18 -28.96
CA TYR A 143 50.24 -16.68 -28.99
C TYR A 143 49.57 -16.81 -27.63
N ARG A 144 49.73 -17.96 -26.96
CA ARG A 144 49.14 -18.25 -25.65
C ARG A 144 49.73 -17.39 -24.55
N ASP A 145 51.05 -17.14 -24.61
CA ASP A 145 51.74 -16.31 -23.63
C ASP A 145 51.25 -14.84 -23.71
N ASN A 146 51.23 -14.26 -24.92
CA ASN A 146 50.72 -12.89 -25.13
C ASN A 146 49.23 -12.75 -24.76
N TYR A 147 48.40 -13.71 -25.17
CA TYR A 147 46.98 -13.76 -24.82
C TYR A 147 46.78 -13.83 -23.29
N SER A 148 47.52 -14.70 -22.60
CA SER A 148 47.42 -14.89 -21.15
C SER A 148 47.86 -13.65 -20.37
N GLU A 149 48.90 -12.96 -20.82
CA GLU A 149 49.37 -11.71 -20.19
C GLU A 149 48.32 -10.60 -20.27
N LEU A 150 47.70 -10.40 -21.43
CA LEU A 150 46.65 -9.39 -21.64
C LEU A 150 45.41 -9.67 -20.77
N LEU A 151 44.97 -10.93 -20.70
CA LEU A 151 43.85 -11.31 -19.84
C LEU A 151 44.17 -11.22 -18.36
N ALA A 152 45.38 -11.60 -17.93
CA ALA A 152 45.81 -11.45 -16.55
C ALA A 152 45.77 -9.98 -16.10
N LYS A 153 46.20 -9.06 -16.97
CA LYS A 153 46.12 -7.61 -16.73
C LYS A 153 44.67 -7.14 -16.57
N ASN A 154 43.76 -7.62 -17.41
CA ASN A 154 42.35 -7.25 -17.35
C ASN A 154 41.61 -7.89 -16.16
N ALA A 155 41.96 -9.13 -15.78
CA ALA A 155 41.41 -9.83 -14.61
C ALA A 155 41.63 -9.07 -13.28
N VAL A 156 42.69 -8.26 -13.18
CA VAL A 156 42.91 -7.37 -12.03
C VAL A 156 41.72 -6.42 -11.83
N GLN A 157 41.12 -5.92 -12.91
CA GLN A 157 39.97 -5.01 -12.80
C GLN A 157 38.75 -5.72 -12.23
N LEU A 158 38.44 -6.96 -12.65
CA LEU A 158 37.31 -7.71 -12.07
C LEU A 158 37.52 -8.01 -10.59
N ARG A 159 38.75 -8.33 -10.18
CA ARG A 159 39.09 -8.52 -8.77
C ARG A 159 38.90 -7.25 -7.95
N GLN A 160 39.30 -6.10 -8.48
CA GLN A 160 39.07 -4.81 -7.84
C GLN A 160 37.58 -4.49 -7.73
N ASP A 161 36.81 -4.70 -8.80
CA ASP A 161 35.36 -4.48 -8.82
C ASP A 161 34.63 -5.38 -7.81
N PHE A 162 35.01 -6.66 -7.73
CA PHE A 162 34.43 -7.61 -6.77
C PHE A 162 34.82 -7.27 -5.33
N THR A 163 36.06 -6.83 -5.10
CA THR A 163 36.52 -6.36 -3.79
C THR A 163 35.74 -5.12 -3.36
N ALA A 164 35.56 -4.15 -4.25
CA ALA A 164 34.76 -2.95 -4.00
C ALA A 164 33.29 -3.29 -3.69
N TYR A 165 32.69 -4.22 -4.44
CA TYR A 165 31.34 -4.73 -4.15
C TYR A 165 31.24 -5.38 -2.77
N THR A 166 32.20 -6.24 -2.42
CA THR A 166 32.22 -6.94 -1.13
C THR A 166 32.39 -5.96 0.03
N ILE A 167 33.29 -4.98 -0.10
CA ILE A 167 33.46 -3.89 0.86
C ILE A 167 32.14 -3.10 1.01
N GLY A 168 31.51 -2.72 -0.10
CA GLY A 168 30.23 -2.00 -0.10
C GLY A 168 29.14 -2.76 0.67
N ARG A 169 28.98 -4.06 0.41
CA ARG A 169 28.03 -4.90 1.14
C ARG A 169 28.34 -5.04 2.63
N MET A 170 29.62 -5.17 2.98
CA MET A 170 30.03 -5.21 4.38
C MET A 170 29.70 -3.91 5.09
N VAL A 171 29.91 -2.75 4.44
CA VAL A 171 29.51 -1.44 4.95
C VAL A 171 28.00 -1.36 5.14
N GLU A 172 27.20 -1.69 4.12
CA GLU A 172 25.73 -1.67 4.20
C GLU A 172 25.20 -2.56 5.33
N LYS A 173 25.68 -3.80 5.44
CA LYS A 173 25.27 -4.73 6.50
C LYS A 173 25.65 -4.20 7.88
N THR A 174 26.82 -3.57 7.98
CA THR A 174 27.29 -2.99 9.22
C THR A 174 26.44 -1.79 9.64
N GLU A 175 26.13 -0.90 8.71
CA GLU A 175 25.28 0.26 8.94
C GLU A 175 23.84 -0.16 9.30
N ALA A 176 23.30 -1.18 8.65
CA ALA A 176 22.01 -1.76 9.00
C ALA A 176 22.00 -2.32 10.44
N ASN A 177 23.08 -2.96 10.87
CA ASN A 177 23.23 -3.42 12.25
C ASN A 177 23.27 -2.24 13.24
N VAL A 178 23.96 -1.15 12.90
CA VAL A 178 24.02 0.07 13.74
C VAL A 178 22.65 0.73 13.86
N VAL A 179 21.91 0.85 12.75
CA VAL A 179 20.51 1.33 12.78
C VAL A 179 19.65 0.44 13.67
N GLN A 180 19.84 -0.88 13.60
CA GLN A 180 19.09 -1.82 14.44
C GLN A 180 19.45 -1.70 15.93
N LEU A 181 20.72 -1.50 16.27
CA LEU A 181 21.16 -1.26 17.65
C LEU A 181 20.56 0.04 18.20
N ASN A 182 20.63 1.13 17.42
CA ASN A 182 19.99 2.39 17.76
C ASN A 182 18.47 2.23 17.93
N TYR A 183 17.82 1.50 17.02
CA TYR A 183 16.38 1.23 17.10
C TYR A 183 16.00 0.48 18.39
N ASN A 184 16.75 -0.57 18.74
CA ASN A 184 16.51 -1.34 19.96
C ASN A 184 16.70 -0.48 21.21
N MET A 185 17.74 0.34 21.25
CA MET A 185 18.00 1.27 22.36
C MET A 185 16.83 2.27 22.53
N VAL A 186 16.33 2.84 21.43
CA VAL A 186 15.15 3.73 21.47
C VAL A 186 13.92 2.99 22.00
N LYS A 187 13.68 1.77 21.50
CA LYS A 187 12.56 0.93 21.93
C LYS A 187 12.58 0.70 23.44
N ASP A 188 13.74 0.34 23.97
CA ASP A 188 13.93 0.05 25.39
C ASP A 188 13.75 1.31 26.25
N SER A 189 14.22 2.46 25.78
CA SER A 189 13.99 3.75 26.45
C SER A 189 12.50 4.09 26.55
N LEU A 190 11.77 3.96 25.44
CA LEU A 190 10.34 4.23 25.39
C LEU A 190 9.53 3.25 26.25
N ALA A 191 9.89 1.96 26.26
CA ALA A 191 9.26 0.96 27.11
C ALA A 191 9.40 1.28 28.62
N ASN A 192 10.48 1.97 28.99
CA ASN A 192 10.74 2.43 30.35
C ASN A 192 10.19 3.84 30.64
N GLY A 193 9.42 4.43 29.71
CA GLY A 193 8.84 5.77 29.86
C GLY A 193 9.86 6.91 29.82
N LYS A 194 11.01 6.68 29.19
CA LYS A 194 12.09 7.68 29.05
C LYS A 194 12.33 8.00 27.58
N LEU A 195 12.75 9.24 27.31
CA LEU A 195 13.27 9.63 26.01
C LEU A 195 14.74 9.25 25.90
N PRO A 196 15.20 8.75 24.74
CA PRO A 196 16.62 8.50 24.51
C PRO A 196 17.42 9.81 24.54
N SER A 197 18.61 9.79 25.12
CA SER A 197 19.54 10.91 25.10
C SER A 197 20.55 10.79 23.95
N VAL A 198 21.24 11.88 23.61
CA VAL A 198 22.26 11.83 22.56
C VAL A 198 23.46 10.96 22.98
N GLU A 199 23.75 10.89 24.28
CA GLU A 199 24.77 10.01 24.85
C GLU A 199 24.48 8.53 24.61
N ASP A 200 23.20 8.12 24.64
CA ASP A 200 22.80 6.73 24.35
C ASP A 200 23.19 6.34 22.92
N PHE A 201 23.00 7.24 21.95
CA PHE A 201 23.42 7.03 20.55
C PHE A 201 24.94 7.06 20.39
N LYS A 202 25.65 7.95 21.10
CA LYS A 202 27.12 7.96 21.12
C LYS A 202 27.68 6.64 21.63
N GLY A 203 27.02 5.99 22.59
CA GLY A 203 27.37 4.65 23.07
C GLY A 203 27.34 3.59 21.97
N VAL A 204 26.33 3.62 21.09
CA VAL A 204 26.23 2.69 19.96
C VAL A 204 27.35 2.94 18.93
N THR A 205 27.65 4.20 18.61
CA THR A 205 28.73 4.54 17.69
C THR A 205 30.11 4.17 18.26
N GLN A 206 30.31 4.34 19.57
CA GLN A 206 31.53 3.92 20.25
C GLN A 206 31.69 2.39 20.23
N PHE A 207 30.62 1.66 20.53
CA PHE A 207 30.59 0.20 20.41
C PHE A 207 30.95 -0.27 19.00
N ALA A 208 30.42 0.38 17.95
CA ALA A 208 30.78 0.06 16.57
C ALA A 208 32.27 0.29 16.29
N LYS A 209 32.85 1.40 16.77
CA LYS A 209 34.28 1.70 16.63
C LYS A 209 35.17 0.67 17.32
N GLU A 210 34.80 0.22 18.52
CA GLU A 210 35.52 -0.82 19.26
C GLU A 210 35.54 -2.17 18.54
N HIS A 211 34.55 -2.43 17.69
CA HIS A 211 34.47 -3.61 16.85
C HIS A 211 35.07 -3.39 15.45
N GLY A 212 35.90 -2.36 15.28
CA GLY A 212 36.64 -2.09 14.04
C GLY A 212 35.85 -1.35 12.97
N ILE A 213 34.67 -0.83 13.28
CA ILE A 213 33.82 -0.12 12.34
C ILE A 213 34.03 1.39 12.51
N ASN A 214 34.78 2.00 11.60
CA ASN A 214 35.05 3.43 11.67
C ASN A 214 33.95 4.22 10.93
N ILE A 215 32.96 4.71 11.68
CA ILE A 215 31.86 5.54 11.16
C ILE A 215 32.20 7.01 11.38
N SER A 216 32.11 7.81 10.31
CA SER A 216 32.26 9.27 10.43
C SER A 216 31.12 9.87 11.27
N GLU A 217 31.36 11.03 11.88
CA GLU A 217 30.32 11.70 12.66
C GLU A 217 29.08 12.04 11.81
N SER A 218 29.29 12.52 10.58
CA SER A 218 28.20 12.84 9.65
C SER A 218 27.37 11.61 9.27
N ARG A 219 27.99 10.43 9.15
CA ARG A 219 27.27 9.18 8.88
C ARG A 219 26.59 8.65 10.13
N SER A 220 27.20 8.81 11.30
CA SER A 220 26.57 8.48 12.59
C SER A 220 25.26 9.26 12.79
N ASP A 221 25.24 10.56 12.49
CA ASP A 221 24.02 11.39 12.53
C ASP A 221 22.92 10.83 11.62
N GLN A 222 23.28 10.34 10.43
CA GLN A 222 22.33 9.72 9.50
C GLN A 222 21.74 8.42 10.02
N LEU A 223 22.58 7.53 10.55
CA LEU A 223 22.10 6.24 11.09
C LEU A 223 21.25 6.45 12.35
N MET A 224 21.57 7.45 13.17
CA MET A 224 20.74 7.89 14.30
C MET A 224 19.38 8.42 13.80
N PHE A 225 19.39 9.29 12.79
CA PHE A 225 18.15 9.80 12.19
C PHE A 225 17.25 8.70 11.65
N GLU A 226 17.80 7.73 10.93
CA GLU A 226 17.04 6.61 10.37
C GLU A 226 16.39 5.74 11.45
N ALA A 227 17.07 5.52 12.58
CA ALA A 227 16.52 4.75 13.70
C ALA A 227 15.34 5.47 14.38
N VAL A 228 15.53 6.75 14.72
CA VAL A 228 14.51 7.59 15.38
C VAL A 228 13.31 7.86 14.46
N LYS A 229 13.56 8.02 13.16
CA LYS A 229 12.53 8.24 12.13
C LYS A 229 11.42 7.21 12.20
N ARG A 230 11.75 5.93 12.39
CA ARG A 230 10.76 4.84 12.47
C ARG A 230 9.76 5.07 13.61
N PHE A 231 10.23 5.46 14.79
CA PHE A 231 9.35 5.74 15.94
C PHE A 231 8.55 7.03 15.76
N ALA A 232 9.16 8.06 15.16
CA ALA A 232 8.45 9.28 14.83
C ALA A 232 7.29 9.00 13.85
N GLU A 233 7.53 8.18 12.82
CA GLU A 233 6.50 7.72 11.88
C GLU A 233 5.41 6.85 12.55
N GLU A 234 5.74 6.10 13.61
CA GLU A 234 4.77 5.37 14.44
C GLU A 234 3.91 6.29 15.34
N GLY A 235 4.15 7.61 15.34
CA GLY A 235 3.39 8.59 16.09
C GLY A 235 3.97 8.92 17.46
N HIS A 236 5.30 8.92 17.59
CA HIS A 236 6.03 9.39 18.78
C HIS A 236 6.78 10.69 18.44
N PRO A 237 6.12 11.87 18.42
CA PRO A 237 6.76 13.12 18.03
C PRO A 237 7.78 13.65 19.06
N ASP A 238 7.60 13.29 20.32
CA ASP A 238 8.45 13.65 21.46
C ASP A 238 9.89 13.14 21.30
N ILE A 239 10.09 12.01 20.66
CA ILE A 239 11.44 11.46 20.41
C ILE A 239 12.34 12.41 19.60
N LEU A 240 11.75 13.28 18.77
CA LEU A 240 12.51 14.20 17.93
C LEU A 240 13.22 15.29 18.74
N SER A 241 12.87 15.46 20.02
CA SER A 241 13.59 16.36 20.92
C SER A 241 15.06 15.99 21.06
N VAL A 242 15.43 14.72 20.85
CA VAL A 242 16.83 14.27 20.90
C VAL A 242 17.70 14.98 19.87
N PHE A 243 17.13 15.38 18.73
CA PHE A 243 17.87 16.12 17.71
C PHE A 243 18.05 17.60 18.05
N LYS A 244 17.17 18.14 18.90
CA LYS A 244 17.21 19.55 19.33
C LYS A 244 18.08 19.74 20.57
N ALA A 245 18.38 18.67 21.30
CA ALA A 245 19.18 18.70 22.51
C ALA A 245 20.66 19.03 22.20
N ASP A 246 21.22 19.98 22.93
CA ASP A 246 22.65 20.27 22.90
C ASP A 246 23.44 19.09 23.47
N THR A 247 24.64 18.89 22.95
CA THR A 247 25.56 17.84 23.40
C THR A 247 26.80 18.44 24.04
N LYS A 248 27.49 17.70 24.90
CA LYS A 248 28.80 18.17 25.41
C LYS A 248 29.87 18.04 24.34
N ASP A 249 30.74 19.05 24.26
CA ASP A 249 31.91 19.03 23.38
C ASP A 249 32.88 17.92 23.85
N PRO A 250 33.28 16.98 22.96
CA PRO A 250 34.17 15.88 23.32
C PRO A 250 35.60 16.33 23.67
N THR A 251 36.00 17.55 23.29
CA THR A 251 37.32 18.12 23.57
C THR A 251 37.32 19.04 24.78
N ASP A 252 36.15 19.56 25.19
CA ASP A 252 35.98 20.41 26.37
C ASP A 252 34.60 20.17 27.01
N PRO A 253 34.49 19.32 28.05
CA PRO A 253 33.23 18.98 28.69
C PRO A 253 32.48 20.17 29.32
N THR A 254 33.12 21.33 29.43
CA THR A 254 32.52 22.58 29.92
C THR A 254 31.78 23.35 28.82
N LYS A 255 31.95 22.97 27.55
CA LYS A 255 31.30 23.56 26.38
C LYS A 255 30.22 22.63 25.83
N THR A 256 29.17 23.23 25.29
CA THR A 256 28.11 22.52 24.55
C THR A 256 28.25 22.76 23.05
N GLN A 257 27.94 21.73 22.27
CA GLN A 257 27.77 21.78 20.83
C GLN A 257 26.28 21.72 20.50
N PRO A 258 25.82 22.53 19.53
CA PRO A 258 24.43 22.52 19.09
C PRO A 258 23.97 21.12 18.67
N GLY A 259 22.74 20.76 19.02
CA GLY A 259 22.11 19.52 18.58
C GLY A 259 22.03 19.39 17.04
N MET A 260 21.80 18.17 16.55
CA MET A 260 21.73 17.84 15.12
C MET A 260 20.78 18.76 14.33
N TYR A 261 19.70 19.22 14.97
CA TYR A 261 18.75 20.18 14.41
C TYR A 261 19.39 21.48 13.90
N PHE A 262 20.48 21.93 14.55
CA PHE A 262 21.19 23.15 14.21
C PHE A 262 22.35 22.92 13.22
N LYS A 263 22.64 21.67 12.84
CA LYS A 263 23.63 21.35 11.81
C LYS A 263 23.05 21.63 10.40
N PRO A 264 23.83 22.15 9.44
CA PRO A 264 23.35 22.41 8.09
C PRO A 264 22.74 21.16 7.42
N GLY A 265 21.57 21.31 6.79
CA GLY A 265 20.87 20.23 6.06
C GLY A 265 19.97 19.32 6.90
N TRP A 266 19.89 19.53 8.21
CA TRP A 266 19.09 18.71 9.13
C TRP A 266 17.76 19.33 9.55
N LYS A 267 17.72 20.65 9.73
CA LYS A 267 16.53 21.39 10.18
C LYS A 267 15.27 21.00 9.41
N ASP A 268 15.29 21.14 8.09
CA ASP A 268 14.12 20.89 7.23
C ASP A 268 13.68 19.41 7.28
N LYS A 269 14.62 18.47 7.40
CA LYS A 269 14.32 17.04 7.49
C LYS A 269 13.62 16.70 8.81
N ILE A 270 14.09 17.27 9.92
CA ILE A 270 13.51 17.05 11.24
C ILE A 270 12.14 17.73 11.34
N ASP A 271 11.98 18.95 10.82
CA ASP A 271 10.69 19.65 10.81
C ASP A 271 9.63 18.88 10.00
N GLN A 272 9.98 18.38 8.82
CA GLN A 272 9.05 17.56 8.02
C GLN A 272 8.64 16.27 8.74
N LEU A 273 9.59 15.64 9.44
CA LEU A 273 9.33 14.45 10.22
C LEU A 273 8.45 14.76 11.44
N GLU A 274 8.64 15.90 12.10
CA GLU A 274 7.83 16.35 13.25
C GLU A 274 6.37 16.62 12.86
N ILE A 275 6.14 17.22 11.69
CA ILE A 275 4.79 17.39 11.12
C ILE A 275 4.13 16.02 10.90
N THR A 276 4.87 15.09 10.28
CA THR A 276 4.37 13.73 9.99
C THR A 276 4.07 12.98 11.29
N ALA A 277 4.98 12.99 12.25
CA ALA A 277 4.84 12.33 13.54
C ALA A 277 3.66 12.88 14.34
N SER A 278 3.47 14.20 14.35
CA SER A 278 2.35 14.86 15.03
C SER A 278 1.01 14.49 14.40
N HIS A 279 0.95 14.43 13.07
CA HIS A 279 -0.25 13.97 12.36
C HIS A 279 -0.61 12.51 12.70
N ASN A 280 0.38 11.63 12.71
CA ASN A 280 0.20 10.21 13.04
C ASN A 280 -0.20 10.02 14.50
N PHE A 281 0.37 10.79 15.42
CA PHE A 281 -0.02 10.79 16.84
C PHE A 281 -1.49 11.14 17.03
N VAL A 282 -1.96 12.24 16.42
CA VAL A 282 -3.37 12.67 16.53
C VAL A 282 -4.30 11.61 15.94
N THR A 283 -3.95 11.05 14.78
CA THR A 283 -4.74 10.00 14.11
C THR A 283 -4.87 8.76 15.00
N ARG A 284 -3.75 8.29 15.58
CA ARG A 284 -3.73 7.16 16.51
C ARG A 284 -4.58 7.43 17.76
N LYS A 285 -4.44 8.62 18.37
CA LYS A 285 -5.22 9.02 19.55
C LYS A 285 -6.72 9.09 19.27
N ASN A 286 -7.11 9.61 18.11
CA ASN A 286 -8.52 9.63 17.70
C ASN A 286 -9.09 8.21 17.53
N ALA A 287 -8.30 7.29 16.94
CA ALA A 287 -8.70 5.89 16.83
C ALA A 287 -8.83 5.20 18.20
N GLU A 288 -7.90 5.46 19.13
CA GLU A 288 -7.97 4.99 20.52
C GLU A 288 -9.23 5.51 21.24
N TYR A 289 -9.56 6.80 21.10
CA TYR A 289 -10.77 7.38 21.68
C TYR A 289 -12.05 6.78 21.07
N ALA A 290 -12.10 6.61 19.74
CA ALA A 290 -13.23 5.99 19.06
C ALA A 290 -13.43 4.53 19.50
N TYR A 291 -12.33 3.78 19.66
CA TYR A 291 -12.37 2.41 20.20
C TYR A 291 -12.89 2.39 21.64
N ALA A 292 -12.36 3.26 22.51
CA ALA A 292 -12.79 3.35 23.90
C ALA A 292 -14.28 3.74 24.02
N GLU A 293 -14.75 4.67 23.17
CA GLU A 293 -16.16 5.06 23.11
C GLU A 293 -17.06 3.90 22.64
N ASN A 294 -16.64 3.15 21.62
CA ASN A 294 -17.39 1.97 21.15
C ASN A 294 -17.43 0.87 22.20
N LEU A 295 -16.31 0.63 22.91
CA LEU A 295 -16.25 -0.32 24.02
C LEU A 295 -17.21 0.09 25.14
N ARG A 296 -17.17 1.38 25.52
CA ARG A 296 -18.07 1.95 26.53
C ARG A 296 -19.54 1.80 26.12
N LYS A 297 -19.89 2.09 24.86
CA LYS A 297 -21.26 1.88 24.35
C LYS A 297 -21.69 0.42 24.46
N HIS A 298 -20.81 -0.51 24.11
CA HIS A 298 -21.11 -1.94 24.22
C HIS A 298 -21.31 -2.38 25.69
N GLU A 299 -20.51 -1.85 26.62
CA GLU A 299 -20.66 -2.11 28.06
C GLU A 299 -21.95 -1.52 28.65
N ILE A 300 -22.32 -0.31 28.23
CA ILE A 300 -23.61 0.33 28.54
C ILE A 300 -24.77 -0.54 28.04
N ASP A 301 -24.71 -0.97 26.78
CA ASP A 301 -25.73 -1.81 26.15
C ASP A 301 -25.89 -3.17 26.87
N ALA A 302 -24.78 -3.83 27.19
CA ALA A 302 -24.80 -5.10 27.90
C ALA A 302 -25.38 -4.93 29.31
N SER A 303 -24.93 -3.92 30.05
CA SER A 303 -25.39 -3.64 31.42
C SER A 303 -26.87 -3.25 31.46
N MET A 304 -27.36 -2.49 30.46
CA MET A 304 -28.79 -2.20 30.32
C MET A 304 -29.60 -3.44 29.99
N GLY A 305 -29.05 -4.38 29.23
CA GLY A 305 -29.67 -5.69 28.99
C GLY A 305 -29.94 -6.47 30.27
N ASP A 306 -29.01 -6.46 31.22
CA ASP A 306 -29.16 -7.13 32.52
C ASP A 306 -30.23 -6.46 33.40
N VAL A 307 -30.30 -5.13 33.39
CA VAL A 307 -31.37 -4.35 34.05
C VAL A 307 -32.73 -4.74 33.48
N MET A 308 -32.84 -4.79 32.14
CA MET A 308 -34.08 -5.15 31.45
C MET A 308 -34.47 -6.61 31.68
N GLU A 309 -33.52 -7.53 31.81
CA GLU A 309 -33.79 -8.93 32.12
C GLU A 309 -34.43 -9.08 33.50
N LYS A 310 -33.87 -8.43 34.52
CA LYS A 310 -34.46 -8.46 35.88
C LYS A 310 -35.88 -7.93 35.90
N MET A 311 -36.08 -6.82 35.19
CA MET A 311 -37.37 -6.18 35.04
C MET A 311 -38.38 -7.06 34.27
N ALA A 312 -37.93 -7.75 33.22
CA ALA A 312 -38.71 -8.71 32.45
C ALA A 312 -39.16 -9.93 33.28
N LEU A 313 -38.38 -10.29 34.31
CA LEU A 313 -38.68 -11.35 35.26
C LEU A 313 -39.56 -10.86 36.43
N GLY A 314 -39.99 -9.60 36.43
CA GLY A 314 -40.79 -9.00 37.51
C GLY A 314 -39.97 -8.54 38.72
N ASP A 315 -38.64 -8.68 38.69
CA ASP A 315 -37.71 -8.23 39.73
C ASP A 315 -37.37 -6.74 39.54
N VAL A 316 -38.36 -5.87 39.75
CA VAL A 316 -38.21 -4.42 39.61
C VAL A 316 -37.20 -3.87 40.62
N GLY A 317 -37.17 -4.40 41.85
CA GLY A 317 -36.23 -4.00 42.89
C GLY A 317 -34.78 -4.35 42.54
N GLY A 318 -34.54 -5.56 42.01
CA GLY A 318 -33.22 -5.96 41.55
C GLY A 318 -32.77 -5.21 40.29
N ALA A 319 -33.68 -4.89 39.37
CA ALA A 319 -33.38 -4.05 38.21
C ALA A 319 -32.91 -2.65 38.64
N GLN A 320 -33.60 -2.05 39.61
CA GLN A 320 -33.23 -0.75 40.17
C GLN A 320 -31.86 -0.80 40.88
N ALA A 321 -31.62 -1.81 41.72
CA ALA A 321 -30.35 -1.96 42.43
C ALA A 321 -29.16 -2.13 41.47
N LEU A 322 -29.33 -2.94 40.42
CA LEU A 322 -28.29 -3.17 39.40
C LEU A 322 -28.02 -1.91 38.58
N TYR A 323 -29.06 -1.14 38.25
CA TYR A 323 -28.89 0.14 37.58
C TYR A 323 -28.13 1.16 38.45
N GLU A 324 -28.52 1.30 39.72
CA GLU A 324 -27.84 2.19 40.67
C GLU A 324 -26.38 1.81 40.92
N GLU A 325 -26.06 0.51 40.88
CA GLU A 325 -24.68 0.01 40.92
C GLU A 325 -23.87 0.49 39.70
N LYS A 326 -24.42 0.37 38.48
CA LYS A 326 -23.75 0.81 37.24
C LYS A 326 -23.65 2.33 37.10
N VAL A 327 -24.58 3.08 37.70
CA VAL A 327 -24.44 4.53 37.87
C VAL A 327 -23.29 4.84 38.83
N ARG A 328 -23.22 4.17 39.98
CA ARG A 328 -22.12 4.33 40.96
C ARG A 328 -20.76 3.94 40.41
N SER A 329 -20.69 2.94 39.52
CA SER A 329 -19.46 2.55 38.84
C SER A 329 -19.03 3.53 37.74
N GLY A 330 -19.81 4.58 37.50
CA GLY A 330 -19.51 5.57 36.48
C GLY A 330 -19.78 5.11 35.04
N LEU A 331 -20.48 4.01 34.84
CA LEU A 331 -20.81 3.55 33.48
C LEU A 331 -21.89 4.46 32.86
N PHE A 332 -22.89 4.85 33.66
CA PHE A 332 -24.05 5.67 33.26
C PHE A 332 -23.99 7.14 33.73
N HIS A 333 -22.83 7.80 33.65
CA HIS A 333 -22.72 9.23 34.02
C HIS A 333 -23.78 10.08 33.29
N GLY A 334 -24.61 10.80 34.04
CA GLY A 334 -25.62 11.74 33.52
C GLY A 334 -27.00 11.17 33.19
N GLN A 335 -27.24 9.87 33.36
CA GLN A 335 -28.51 9.24 32.97
C GLN A 335 -29.38 8.72 34.13
N GLY A 336 -28.94 8.85 35.40
CA GLY A 336 -29.66 8.31 36.57
C GLY A 336 -31.14 8.74 36.71
N GLY A 337 -31.49 9.92 36.19
CA GLY A 337 -32.88 10.41 36.15
C GLY A 337 -33.77 9.69 35.12
N GLN A 338 -33.19 8.97 34.16
CA GLN A 338 -33.94 8.29 33.11
C GLN A 338 -34.70 7.08 33.63
N LEU A 339 -34.23 6.33 34.65
CA LEU A 339 -34.98 5.21 35.23
C LEU A 339 -36.21 5.69 36.02
N VAL A 340 -36.09 6.76 36.80
CA VAL A 340 -37.24 7.35 37.55
C VAL A 340 -38.24 7.98 36.59
N THR A 341 -37.75 8.69 35.56
CA THR A 341 -38.58 9.21 34.46
C THR A 341 -39.22 8.06 33.67
N TRP A 342 -38.52 6.94 33.51
CA TRP A 342 -38.99 5.72 32.85
C TRP A 342 -40.07 5.00 33.66
N MET A 343 -39.90 4.80 34.97
CA MET A 343 -40.94 4.27 35.86
C MET A 343 -42.16 5.18 35.89
N GLY A 344 -41.96 6.51 35.95
CA GLY A 344 -43.02 7.50 35.88
C GLY A 344 -43.78 7.48 34.56
N ASN A 345 -43.07 7.38 33.44
CA ASN A 345 -43.66 7.33 32.10
C ASN A 345 -44.34 5.99 31.82
N MET A 346 -43.82 4.87 32.31
CA MET A 346 -44.46 3.55 32.23
C MET A 346 -45.75 3.48 33.06
N ALA A 347 -45.75 4.05 34.26
CA ALA A 347 -46.95 4.15 35.09
C ALA A 347 -48.03 5.03 34.45
N LYS A 348 -47.63 6.01 33.63
CA LYS A 348 -48.51 6.90 32.87
C LYS A 348 -49.06 6.23 31.59
N THR A 349 -48.20 5.55 30.82
CA THR A 349 -48.58 4.84 29.57
C THR A 349 -49.42 3.58 29.82
N ALA A 350 -49.34 2.96 30.99
CA ALA A 350 -50.22 1.83 31.35
C ALA A 350 -51.71 2.23 31.52
N LYS A 351 -52.03 3.53 31.54
CA LYS A 351 -53.40 4.04 31.80
C LYS A 351 -54.06 4.75 30.61
N GLU A 352 -53.35 4.96 29.51
CA GLU A 352 -53.84 5.68 28.32
C GLU A 352 -53.86 4.73 27.10
N THR A 353 -54.89 4.83 26.26
CA THR A 353 -54.90 4.16 24.94
C THR A 353 -53.71 4.64 24.11
N GLU A 354 -52.92 3.71 23.55
CA GLU A 354 -51.74 4.01 22.74
C GLU A 354 -52.05 4.99 21.60
N THR A 355 -51.30 6.09 21.51
CA THR A 355 -51.44 7.03 20.40
C THR A 355 -50.89 6.41 19.09
N PRO A 356 -51.41 6.81 17.91
CA PRO A 356 -50.89 6.32 16.62
C PRO A 356 -49.37 6.53 16.44
N ALA A 357 -48.84 7.64 16.97
CA ALA A 357 -47.41 7.93 16.94
C ALA A 357 -46.58 6.98 17.84
N GLN A 358 -47.12 6.52 18.97
CA GLN A 358 -46.49 5.49 19.79
C GLN A 358 -46.51 4.13 19.09
N GLN A 359 -47.62 3.76 18.44
CA GLN A 359 -47.74 2.51 17.70
C GLN A 359 -46.76 2.44 16.52
N LEU A 360 -46.56 3.55 15.81
CA LEU A 360 -45.57 3.64 14.75
C LEU A 360 -44.14 3.46 15.29
N ARG A 361 -43.77 4.21 16.34
CA ARG A 361 -42.44 4.08 16.99
C ARG A 361 -42.19 2.67 17.54
N MET A 362 -43.21 2.04 18.12
CA MET A 362 -43.14 0.65 18.56
C MET A 362 -42.83 -0.29 17.39
N THR A 363 -43.56 -0.15 16.29
CA THR A 363 -43.42 -1.01 15.12
C THR A 363 -42.05 -0.87 14.48
N ASP A 364 -41.55 0.36 14.33
CA ASP A 364 -40.20 0.64 13.85
C ASP A 364 -39.12 0.04 14.76
N THR A 365 -39.33 0.12 16.07
CA THR A 365 -38.42 -0.44 17.06
C THR A 365 -38.42 -1.97 17.01
N LEU A 366 -39.58 -2.61 16.85
CA LEU A 366 -39.70 -4.04 16.64
C LEU A 366 -38.96 -4.51 15.39
N ILE A 367 -39.05 -3.78 14.27
CA ILE A 367 -38.27 -4.08 13.06
C ILE A 367 -36.78 -4.07 13.37
N LYS A 368 -36.29 -3.03 14.07
CA LYS A 368 -34.88 -2.94 14.48
C LYS A 368 -34.48 -4.06 15.43
N VAL A 369 -35.38 -4.51 16.32
CA VAL A 369 -35.17 -5.64 17.24
C VAL A 369 -34.96 -6.93 16.45
N TYR A 370 -35.84 -7.23 15.50
CA TYR A 370 -35.72 -8.41 14.62
C TYR A 370 -34.48 -8.36 13.73
N GLU A 371 -34.04 -7.16 13.32
CA GLU A 371 -32.78 -6.99 12.59
C GLU A 371 -31.52 -7.07 13.48
N GLY A 372 -31.69 -7.15 14.81
CA GLY A 372 -30.59 -7.10 15.78
C GLY A 372 -29.89 -5.74 15.87
N LYS A 373 -30.50 -4.68 15.30
CA LYS A 373 -29.95 -3.31 15.22
C LYS A 373 -30.49 -2.36 16.29
N ALA A 374 -31.52 -2.76 17.03
CA ALA A 374 -32.02 -1.97 18.15
C ALA A 374 -31.02 -1.95 19.31
N SER A 375 -30.90 -0.79 19.97
CA SER A 375 -30.35 -0.70 21.33
C SER A 375 -31.47 -0.90 22.36
N TYR A 376 -31.11 -1.23 23.61
CA TYR A 376 -32.10 -1.23 24.69
C TYR A 376 -32.66 0.18 24.95
N GLU A 377 -31.88 1.23 24.68
CA GLU A 377 -32.35 2.61 24.73
C GLU A 377 -33.43 2.91 23.69
N ASP A 378 -33.31 2.39 22.46
CA ASP A 378 -34.36 2.50 21.43
C ASP A 378 -35.66 1.84 21.88
N ILE A 379 -35.57 0.64 22.49
CA ILE A 379 -36.73 -0.06 23.07
C ILE A 379 -37.39 0.79 24.15
N LEU A 380 -36.60 1.46 25.00
CA LEU A 380 -37.15 2.34 26.04
C LEU A 380 -37.83 3.58 25.49
N LYS A 381 -37.24 4.20 24.46
CA LYS A 381 -37.78 5.41 23.82
C LYS A 381 -39.00 5.16 22.93
N SER A 382 -39.31 3.89 22.63
CA SER A 382 -40.49 3.51 21.82
C SER A 382 -41.81 3.95 22.45
N GLY A 383 -41.86 4.14 23.78
CA GLY A 383 -43.05 4.61 24.50
C GLY A 383 -44.13 3.54 24.70
N CYS A 384 -43.72 2.26 24.74
CA CYS A 384 -44.61 1.10 24.89
C CYS A 384 -44.89 0.76 26.36
N THR A 385 -45.87 -0.12 26.58
CA THR A 385 -46.18 -0.69 27.90
C THR A 385 -45.00 -1.51 28.47
N PRO A 386 -44.92 -1.69 29.80
CA PRO A 386 -43.88 -2.51 30.43
C PRO A 386 -43.77 -3.93 29.85
N THR A 387 -44.91 -4.54 29.54
CA THR A 387 -45.00 -5.89 28.97
C THR A 387 -44.43 -5.95 27.55
N GLN A 388 -44.67 -4.93 26.73
CA GLN A 388 -44.12 -4.84 25.37
C GLN A 388 -42.60 -4.56 25.39
N ILE A 389 -42.12 -3.69 26.28
CA ILE A 389 -40.68 -3.45 26.49
C ILE A 389 -39.98 -4.76 26.87
N THR A 390 -40.57 -5.50 27.81
CA THR A 390 -40.10 -6.82 28.23
C THR A 390 -40.01 -7.80 27.06
N SER A 391 -41.07 -7.89 26.24
CA SER A 391 -41.09 -8.77 25.07
C SER A 391 -40.03 -8.40 24.03
N MET A 392 -39.87 -7.11 23.74
CA MET A 392 -38.87 -6.61 22.79
C MET A 392 -37.44 -6.86 23.27
N ALA A 393 -37.18 -6.65 24.56
CA ALA A 393 -35.88 -6.91 25.16
C ALA A 393 -35.50 -8.40 25.09
N LYS A 394 -36.47 -9.29 25.37
CA LYS A 394 -36.28 -10.74 25.27
C LYS A 394 -35.98 -11.17 23.83
N GLU A 395 -36.71 -10.63 22.86
CA GLU A 395 -36.52 -10.92 21.44
C GLU A 395 -35.15 -10.42 20.96
N LEU A 396 -34.75 -9.19 21.31
CA LEU A 396 -33.44 -8.63 20.95
C LEU A 396 -32.29 -9.50 21.48
N ARG A 397 -32.44 -10.04 22.69
CA ARG A 397 -31.44 -10.94 23.28
C ARG A 397 -31.36 -12.25 22.50
N ALA A 398 -32.50 -12.85 22.15
CA ALA A 398 -32.54 -14.08 21.35
C ALA A 398 -31.83 -13.87 20.01
N VAL A 399 -32.18 -12.81 19.28
CA VAL A 399 -31.56 -12.45 17.99
C VAL A 399 -30.05 -12.17 18.14
N ARG A 400 -29.63 -11.40 19.15
CA ARG A 400 -28.20 -11.13 19.40
C ARG A 400 -27.41 -12.37 19.83
N HIS A 401 -28.06 -13.33 20.49
CA HIS A 401 -27.45 -14.61 20.85
C HIS A 401 -27.29 -15.49 19.62
N GLU A 402 -28.35 -15.62 18.81
CA GLU A 402 -28.33 -16.35 17.55
C GLU A 402 -27.25 -15.81 16.60
N ASN A 403 -27.21 -14.50 16.37
CA ASN A 403 -26.19 -13.85 15.56
C ASN A 403 -24.75 -14.11 16.05
N ARG A 404 -24.53 -14.13 17.37
CA ARG A 404 -23.22 -14.46 17.95
C ARG A 404 -22.87 -15.94 17.77
N SER A 405 -23.83 -16.83 17.95
CA SER A 405 -23.63 -18.26 17.75
C SER A 405 -23.36 -18.61 16.28
N ALA A 406 -24.06 -17.96 15.34
CA ALA A 406 -23.83 -18.07 13.91
C ALA A 406 -22.43 -17.57 13.55
N ALA A 407 -22.04 -16.37 14.00
CA ALA A 407 -20.70 -15.82 13.73
C ALA A 407 -19.56 -16.69 14.33
N ALA A 408 -19.79 -17.33 15.48
CA ALA A 408 -18.83 -18.25 16.09
C ALA A 408 -18.73 -19.58 15.32
N ALA A 409 -19.85 -20.15 14.89
CA ALA A 409 -19.90 -21.35 14.06
C ALA A 409 -19.30 -21.12 12.66
N GLU A 410 -19.49 -19.94 12.08
CA GLU A 410 -18.92 -19.54 10.79
C GLU A 410 -17.41 -19.33 10.85
N ARG A 411 -16.88 -18.72 11.92
CA ARG A 411 -15.42 -18.64 12.16
C ARG A 411 -14.77 -20.01 12.33
N ALA A 412 -15.51 -20.99 12.85
CA ALA A 412 -15.05 -22.38 12.97
C ALA A 412 -15.09 -23.13 11.63
N ASN A 413 -15.92 -22.71 10.68
CA ASN A 413 -16.18 -23.37 9.39
C ASN A 413 -15.62 -22.60 8.19
N ALA A 414 -14.52 -21.85 8.33
CA ALA A 414 -13.98 -20.89 7.35
C ALA A 414 -13.45 -21.47 6.00
N ILE A 415 -14.17 -22.44 5.40
CA ILE A 415 -14.07 -22.88 4.00
C ILE A 415 -15.49 -23.20 3.48
N ALA A 416 -16.39 -22.21 3.40
CA ALA A 416 -17.58 -22.28 2.54
C ALA A 416 -18.23 -20.89 2.45
N ASP A 417 -18.26 -20.35 1.24
CA ASP A 417 -19.19 -19.35 0.71
C ASP A 417 -19.93 -18.46 1.72
N PHE A 418 -19.42 -17.23 1.84
CA PHE A 418 -20.03 -16.15 2.62
C PHE A 418 -21.49 -15.92 2.20
N THR A 419 -22.44 -16.45 2.97
CA THR A 419 -23.85 -16.07 2.87
C THR A 419 -24.10 -14.97 3.90
N PRO A 420 -24.22 -13.68 3.51
CA PRO A 420 -24.51 -12.62 4.46
C PRO A 420 -25.80 -12.95 5.23
N ALA A 421 -25.85 -12.63 6.53
CA ALA A 421 -27.09 -12.68 7.31
C ALA A 421 -28.24 -12.09 6.47
N ILE A 422 -29.41 -12.73 6.44
CA ILE A 422 -30.51 -12.40 5.51
C ILE A 422 -30.83 -10.90 5.51
N THR A 423 -30.75 -10.23 6.66
CA THR A 423 -30.97 -8.79 6.85
C THR A 423 -29.94 -7.86 6.18
N LYS A 424 -28.84 -8.42 5.68
CA LYS A 424 -27.79 -7.78 4.87
C LYS A 424 -27.82 -8.20 3.40
N SER A 425 -28.71 -9.10 3.02
CA SER A 425 -28.88 -9.50 1.61
C SER A 425 -29.50 -8.37 0.78
N ILE A 426 -29.20 -8.37 -0.52
CA ILE A 426 -29.77 -7.39 -1.47
C ILE A 426 -31.27 -7.62 -1.60
N GLU A 427 -31.71 -8.87 -1.59
CA GLU A 427 -33.10 -9.29 -1.68
C GLU A 427 -33.93 -8.77 -0.50
N TYR A 428 -33.40 -8.85 0.72
CA TYR A 428 -34.05 -8.30 1.89
C TYR A 428 -34.16 -6.77 1.81
N THR A 429 -33.05 -6.10 1.48
CA THR A 429 -32.99 -4.63 1.44
C THR A 429 -33.92 -4.08 0.37
N SER A 430 -33.83 -4.62 -0.86
CA SER A 430 -34.70 -4.23 -1.98
C SER A 430 -36.17 -4.58 -1.74
N GLY A 431 -36.46 -5.69 -1.06
CA GLY A 431 -37.82 -6.05 -0.67
C GLY A 431 -38.45 -5.06 0.31
N LYS A 432 -37.68 -4.60 1.30
CA LYS A 432 -38.12 -3.58 2.26
C LYS A 432 -38.36 -2.23 1.58
N ASP A 433 -37.46 -1.82 0.69
CA ASP A 433 -37.63 -0.58 -0.09
C ASP A 433 -38.85 -0.65 -0.99
N PHE A 434 -39.06 -1.78 -1.68
CA PHE A 434 -40.24 -2.01 -2.49
C PHE A 434 -41.55 -1.88 -1.69
N ILE A 435 -41.66 -2.53 -0.52
CA ILE A 435 -42.85 -2.40 0.35
C ILE A 435 -43.07 -0.94 0.74
N THR A 436 -41.99 -0.21 1.03
CA THR A 436 -42.04 1.20 1.44
C THR A 436 -42.62 2.07 0.34
N ASP A 437 -42.10 1.92 -0.88
CA ASP A 437 -42.46 2.73 -2.02
C ASP A 437 -43.83 2.33 -2.60
N PHE A 438 -44.13 1.04 -2.64
CA PHE A 438 -45.39 0.52 -3.17
C PHE A 438 -46.59 0.88 -2.31
N LEU A 439 -46.43 0.92 -0.98
CA LEU A 439 -47.48 1.30 -0.03
C LEU A 439 -47.52 2.79 0.28
N LYS A 440 -46.65 3.60 -0.35
CA LYS A 440 -46.62 5.05 -0.14
C LYS A 440 -47.94 5.68 -0.63
N THR A 441 -48.55 6.51 0.21
CA THR A 441 -49.76 7.27 -0.13
C THR A 441 -49.47 8.25 -1.26
N LYS A 442 -50.19 8.12 -2.38
CA LYS A 442 -50.17 9.09 -3.48
C LYS A 442 -51.37 10.02 -3.35
N GLY A 443 -51.13 11.31 -3.11
CA GLY A 443 -52.14 12.36 -3.33
C GLY A 443 -53.11 12.70 -2.20
N VAL A 444 -52.89 12.27 -0.95
CA VAL A 444 -53.83 12.51 0.17
C VAL A 444 -53.70 13.94 0.78
N GLY A 445 -52.64 14.68 0.45
CA GLY A 445 -52.26 15.91 1.16
C GLY A 445 -53.25 17.08 1.10
N ALA A 446 -54.17 17.13 0.13
CA ALA A 446 -55.16 18.21 0.02
C ALA A 446 -56.47 17.93 0.78
N PHE A 447 -56.76 16.66 1.11
CA PHE A 447 -58.05 16.22 1.67
C PHE A 447 -57.94 15.55 3.05
N ASP A 448 -56.71 15.41 3.59
CA ASP A 448 -56.42 14.89 4.95
C ASP A 448 -55.65 15.93 5.80
N PRO A 449 -56.29 17.04 6.18
CA PRO A 449 -55.61 18.16 6.86
C PRO A 449 -55.11 17.81 8.27
N PHE A 450 -55.74 16.82 8.92
CA PHE A 450 -55.35 16.33 10.25
C PHE A 450 -54.39 15.12 10.18
N GLY A 451 -54.04 14.65 8.98
CA GLY A 451 -53.08 13.57 8.76
C GLY A 451 -53.55 12.20 9.27
N ALA A 452 -54.85 11.97 9.46
CA ALA A 452 -55.38 10.72 10.00
C ALA A 452 -55.20 9.54 9.04
N VAL A 453 -55.46 9.76 7.75
CA VAL A 453 -55.29 8.75 6.69
C VAL A 453 -53.80 8.52 6.45
N ARG A 454 -53.00 9.59 6.44
CA ARG A 454 -51.55 9.50 6.33
C ARG A 454 -50.94 8.69 7.48
N ASN A 455 -51.28 9.00 8.73
CA ASN A 455 -50.79 8.30 9.91
C ASN A 455 -51.19 6.82 9.91
N TRP A 456 -52.42 6.52 9.54
CA TRP A 456 -52.88 5.14 9.42
C TRP A 456 -52.14 4.38 8.31
N THR A 457 -51.91 5.01 7.15
CA THR A 457 -51.16 4.38 6.05
C THR A 457 -49.70 4.18 6.41
N ASP A 458 -49.06 5.16 7.06
CA ASP A 458 -47.70 5.05 7.57
C ASP A 458 -47.60 3.89 8.58
N GLN A 459 -48.62 3.70 9.42
CA GLN A 459 -48.72 2.55 10.32
C GLN A 459 -48.90 1.23 9.57
N GLN A 460 -49.77 1.15 8.55
CA GLN A 460 -49.89 -0.07 7.72
C GLN A 460 -48.59 -0.40 7.01
N ARG A 461 -47.83 0.60 6.54
CA ARG A 461 -46.52 0.39 5.93
C ARG A 461 -45.53 -0.17 6.94
N ALA A 462 -45.47 0.37 8.15
CA ALA A 462 -44.61 -0.15 9.21
C ALA A 462 -44.99 -1.59 9.60
N VAL A 463 -46.30 -1.89 9.72
CA VAL A 463 -46.78 -3.25 10.00
C VAL A 463 -46.46 -4.21 8.85
N ALA A 464 -46.58 -3.78 7.59
CA ALA A 464 -46.17 -4.55 6.43
C ALA A 464 -44.68 -4.86 6.44
N GLN A 465 -43.82 -3.87 6.75
CA GLN A 465 -42.38 -4.08 6.90
C GLN A 465 -42.08 -5.05 8.05
N LEU A 466 -42.79 -4.97 9.18
CA LEU A 466 -42.62 -5.89 10.30
C LEU A 466 -43.01 -7.33 9.92
N GLU A 467 -44.13 -7.52 9.21
CA GLU A 467 -44.57 -8.83 8.72
C GLU A 467 -43.56 -9.40 7.72
N PHE A 468 -43.08 -8.58 6.78
CA PHE A 468 -42.01 -8.97 5.85
C PHE A 468 -40.75 -9.38 6.59
N THR A 469 -40.29 -8.57 7.55
CA THR A 469 -39.09 -8.85 8.34
C THR A 469 -39.19 -10.19 9.06
N ARG A 470 -40.31 -10.46 9.74
CA ARG A 470 -40.56 -11.72 10.45
C ARG A 470 -40.58 -12.94 9.54
N ARG A 471 -41.22 -12.82 8.37
CA ARG A 471 -41.29 -13.91 7.38
C ARG A 471 -39.93 -14.13 6.71
N ALA A 472 -39.18 -13.07 6.44
CA ALA A 472 -37.89 -13.12 5.78
C ALA A 472 -36.79 -13.75 6.64
N LEU A 473 -36.81 -13.54 7.97
CA LEU A 473 -35.78 -14.10 8.87
C LEU A 473 -35.64 -15.63 8.82
N ASN A 474 -36.71 -16.33 8.44
CA ASN A 474 -36.71 -17.79 8.33
C ASN A 474 -36.52 -18.31 6.90
N GLU A 475 -36.33 -17.42 5.92
CA GLU A 475 -36.29 -17.78 4.50
C GLU A 475 -34.92 -17.54 3.89
N LYS A 476 -34.29 -18.62 3.43
CA LYS A 476 -32.95 -18.60 2.82
C LYS A 476 -33.00 -18.53 1.30
N ASP A 477 -34.15 -18.83 0.69
CA ASP A 477 -34.32 -18.83 -0.77
C ASP A 477 -34.69 -17.42 -1.30
N PRO A 478 -33.83 -16.81 -2.14
CA PRO A 478 -34.09 -15.52 -2.78
C PRO A 478 -35.43 -15.43 -3.53
N MET A 479 -35.87 -16.51 -4.18
CA MET A 479 -37.12 -16.51 -4.94
C MET A 479 -38.34 -16.51 -4.02
N LYS A 480 -38.27 -17.23 -2.90
CA LYS A 480 -39.32 -17.19 -1.89
C LYS A 480 -39.37 -15.84 -1.17
N LEU A 481 -38.23 -15.20 -0.93
CA LEU A 481 -38.19 -13.83 -0.42
C LEU A 481 -38.96 -12.86 -1.32
N ARG A 482 -38.77 -12.94 -2.65
CA ARG A 482 -39.55 -12.13 -3.61
C ARG A 482 -41.05 -12.43 -3.55
N GLY A 483 -41.43 -13.70 -3.42
CA GLY A 483 -42.82 -14.10 -3.19
C GLY A 483 -43.42 -13.48 -1.93
N ILE A 484 -42.69 -13.56 -0.80
CA ILE A 484 -43.10 -12.95 0.47
C ILE A 484 -43.28 -11.42 0.33
N VAL A 485 -42.34 -10.74 -0.35
CA VAL A 485 -42.45 -9.29 -0.62
C VAL A 485 -43.75 -8.98 -1.35
N HIS A 486 -44.07 -9.73 -2.41
CA HIS A 486 -45.26 -9.47 -3.21
C HIS A 486 -46.56 -9.80 -2.47
N ASP A 487 -46.59 -10.89 -1.72
CA ASP A 487 -47.73 -11.27 -0.88
C ASP A 487 -48.05 -10.17 0.15
N VAL A 488 -47.03 -9.72 0.88
CA VAL A 488 -47.17 -8.69 1.92
C VAL A 488 -47.60 -7.37 1.27
N ALA A 489 -46.91 -6.93 0.21
CA ALA A 489 -47.26 -5.69 -0.47
C ALA A 489 -48.69 -5.70 -1.01
N THR A 490 -49.14 -6.80 -1.60
CA THR A 490 -50.50 -6.93 -2.15
C THR A 490 -51.56 -6.92 -1.04
N LYS A 491 -51.35 -7.71 0.01
CA LYS A 491 -52.25 -7.77 1.18
C LYS A 491 -52.48 -6.39 1.79
N TYR A 492 -51.40 -5.66 2.09
CA TYR A 492 -51.52 -4.35 2.73
C TYR A 492 -51.99 -3.27 1.74
N ARG A 493 -51.69 -3.39 0.44
CA ARG A 493 -52.26 -2.48 -0.56
C ARG A 493 -53.76 -2.67 -0.70
N GLN A 494 -54.25 -3.91 -0.64
CA GLN A 494 -55.68 -4.19 -0.65
C GLN A 494 -56.35 -3.61 0.61
N ALA A 495 -55.78 -3.83 1.80
CA ALA A 495 -56.31 -3.23 3.03
C ALA A 495 -56.34 -1.69 2.99
N ILE A 496 -55.30 -1.06 2.41
CA ILE A 496 -55.28 0.39 2.18
C ILE A 496 -56.37 0.80 1.20
N ALA A 497 -56.51 0.11 0.06
CA ALA A 497 -57.51 0.43 -0.96
C ALA A 497 -58.94 0.24 -0.46
N GLU A 498 -59.21 -0.82 0.32
CA GLU A 498 -60.52 -1.06 0.96
C GLU A 498 -60.83 0.06 1.95
N ARG A 499 -59.86 0.50 2.75
CA ARG A 499 -60.06 1.61 3.68
C ARG A 499 -60.22 2.95 2.96
N GLU A 500 -59.39 3.25 1.95
CA GLU A 500 -59.54 4.42 1.08
C GLU A 500 -60.95 4.43 0.45
N ALA A 501 -61.44 3.31 -0.07
CA ALA A 501 -62.78 3.18 -0.63
C ALA A 501 -63.90 3.39 0.40
N THR A 502 -63.73 2.93 1.64
CA THR A 502 -64.71 3.20 2.73
C THR A 502 -64.64 4.64 3.25
N MET A 503 -63.47 5.28 3.19
CA MET A 503 -63.27 6.64 3.71
C MET A 503 -63.68 7.72 2.71
N ILE A 504 -63.62 7.45 1.40
CA ILE A 504 -64.20 8.26 0.34
C ILE A 504 -65.74 8.15 0.48
N GLY A 505 -66.31 8.97 1.35
CA GLY A 505 -67.77 9.13 1.53
C GLY A 505 -68.26 9.25 2.97
N THR A 506 -67.51 8.80 3.99
CA THR A 506 -68.04 8.74 5.39
C THR A 506 -67.01 8.94 6.51
N ALA A 507 -65.73 9.22 6.22
CA ALA A 507 -64.72 9.30 7.28
C ALA A 507 -64.70 10.65 8.03
N PRO A 508 -64.72 10.66 9.38
CA PRO A 508 -64.38 11.83 10.18
C PRO A 508 -62.92 12.21 9.88
N GLY A 509 -62.66 13.43 9.42
CA GLY A 509 -61.30 13.82 9.00
C GLY A 509 -61.20 14.43 7.60
N TRP A 510 -62.07 14.00 6.67
CA TRP A 510 -61.94 14.32 5.25
C TRP A 510 -62.75 15.54 4.83
N LEU A 511 -62.16 16.37 3.97
CA LEU A 511 -62.87 17.49 3.35
C LEU A 511 -63.59 16.99 2.09
N GLN A 512 -64.92 16.96 2.14
CA GLN A 512 -65.81 16.73 1.01
C GLN A 512 -66.01 18.01 0.18
N TYR A 513 -65.85 19.18 0.80
CA TYR A 513 -66.04 20.50 0.17
C TYR A 513 -64.78 21.35 0.30
N SER A 514 -64.47 22.10 -0.76
CA SER A 514 -63.20 22.84 -0.85
C SER A 514 -63.25 24.20 -0.16
N ASN A 515 -64.44 24.73 0.08
CA ASN A 515 -64.68 26.04 0.70
C ASN A 515 -66.00 26.08 1.48
N GLU A 516 -66.18 27.13 2.28
CA GLU A 516 -67.35 27.29 3.15
C GLU A 516 -68.65 27.52 2.37
N GLU A 517 -68.59 28.11 1.18
CA GLU A 517 -69.78 28.36 0.34
C GLU A 517 -70.35 27.04 -0.22
N GLU A 518 -69.49 26.15 -0.69
CA GLU A 518 -69.87 24.80 -1.15
C GLU A 518 -70.47 23.97 -0.01
N LEU A 519 -69.88 24.02 1.18
CA LEU A 519 -70.39 23.35 2.37
C LEU A 519 -71.76 23.89 2.78
N ARG A 520 -71.93 25.22 2.82
CA ARG A 520 -73.20 25.87 3.18
C ARG A 520 -74.31 25.54 2.18
N ALA A 521 -73.98 25.53 0.88
CA ALA A 521 -74.92 25.15 -0.17
C ALA A 521 -75.38 23.68 -0.01
N ALA A 522 -74.45 22.75 0.24
CA ALA A 522 -74.79 21.34 0.44
C ALA A 522 -75.56 21.08 1.75
N SER A 523 -75.20 21.76 2.84
CA SER A 523 -75.93 21.73 4.11
C SER A 523 -77.37 22.26 3.95
N SER A 524 -77.55 23.35 3.20
CA SER A 524 -78.88 23.93 2.92
C SER A 524 -79.80 23.00 2.10
N ARG A 525 -79.20 22.08 1.31
CA ARG A 525 -79.91 21.04 0.56
C ARG A 525 -80.15 19.75 1.37
N GLY A 526 -79.67 19.68 2.61
CA GLY A 526 -79.77 18.50 3.47
C GLY A 526 -78.88 17.34 3.03
N GLU A 527 -77.85 17.61 2.23
CA GLU A 527 -76.96 16.59 1.64
C GLU A 527 -75.81 16.17 2.58
N VAL A 528 -75.68 16.84 3.73
CA VAL A 528 -74.54 16.73 4.66
C VAL A 528 -75.04 16.68 6.10
N ASP A 529 -74.47 15.79 6.92
CA ASP A 529 -74.80 15.71 8.34
C ASP A 529 -74.07 16.78 9.18
N LEU A 530 -74.56 16.99 10.41
CA LEU A 530 -74.04 18.01 11.32
C LEU A 530 -72.57 17.76 11.73
N GLU A 531 -72.17 16.49 11.80
CA GLU A 531 -70.80 16.09 12.13
C GLU A 531 -69.82 16.50 11.02
N THR A 532 -70.18 16.26 9.77
CA THR A 532 -69.39 16.66 8.60
C THR A 532 -69.31 18.18 8.47
N VAL A 533 -70.40 18.92 8.75
CA VAL A 533 -70.38 20.40 8.77
C VAL A 533 -69.42 20.93 9.82
N ASN A 534 -69.47 20.42 11.06
CA ASN A 534 -68.58 20.87 12.13
C ASN A 534 -67.11 20.57 11.82
N HIS A 535 -66.82 19.43 11.18
CA HIS A 535 -65.46 19.05 10.79
C HIS A 535 -64.87 19.98 9.72
N HIS A 536 -65.66 20.38 8.72
CA HIS A 536 -65.22 21.32 7.69
C HIS A 536 -65.03 22.74 8.24
N LEU A 537 -65.91 23.19 9.12
CA LEU A 537 -65.78 24.51 9.77
C LEU A 537 -64.52 24.57 10.65
N ALA A 538 -64.23 23.52 11.42
CA ALA A 538 -62.99 23.45 12.22
C ALA A 538 -61.73 23.57 11.34
N TYR A 539 -61.73 22.96 10.15
CA TYR A 539 -60.64 23.10 9.19
C TYR A 539 -60.53 24.51 8.59
N PHE A 540 -61.65 25.12 8.16
CA PHE A 540 -61.62 26.48 7.61
C PHE A 540 -61.18 27.51 8.66
N ASP A 541 -61.61 27.34 9.91
CA ASP A 541 -61.14 28.16 11.04
C ASP A 541 -59.62 28.01 11.26
N GLU A 542 -59.08 26.80 11.13
CA GLU A 542 -57.64 26.54 11.28
C GLU A 542 -56.81 27.12 10.13
N MET A 543 -57.33 27.10 8.89
CA MET A 543 -56.72 27.76 7.73
C MET A 543 -56.76 29.30 7.81
N ASN A 544 -57.75 29.85 8.50
CA ASN A 544 -57.90 31.30 8.70
C ASN A 544 -57.14 31.82 9.93
N LYS A 545 -56.54 30.95 10.76
CA LYS A 545 -55.66 31.38 11.86
C LYS A 545 -54.36 31.97 11.31
N PRO A 546 -53.91 33.14 11.79
CA PRO A 546 -52.62 33.69 11.41
C PRO A 546 -51.51 32.72 11.81
N LYS A 547 -50.66 32.33 10.85
CA LYS A 547 -49.55 31.40 11.13
C LYS A 547 -48.61 32.00 12.19
N PRO A 548 -48.20 31.23 13.21
CA PRO A 548 -47.22 31.69 14.18
C PRO A 548 -45.90 31.99 13.46
N LYS A 549 -45.29 33.13 13.80
CA LYS A 549 -43.99 33.57 13.26
C LYS A 549 -42.84 32.69 13.73
#